data_AF-A0A818TYJ2-F1
#
_entry.id   AF-A0A818TYJ2-F1
#
_cell.length_a   1.000
_cell.length_b   1.000
_cell.length_c   1.000
_cell.angle_alpha   90.00
_cell.angle_beta   90.00
_cell.angle_gamma   90.00
#
_symmetry.space_group_name_H-M   'P 1'
#
loop_
_entity.id
_entity.type
_entity.pdbx_description
1 polymer ?
#
loop_
_entity_poly.entity_id
_entity_poly.type
_entity_poly.pdbx_seq_one_letter_code
_entity_poly.pdbx_strand_id
1 'polypeptide(L)'
;QDHLQMENEYLIKQQTMLSKAATLNEMLNFKKELEKSERQREELSYELESLIKTCDEKDKLMSKTLLELKEVTENCDTFERQNTKLQYDLTLALEKLEEMTEEAERFAKESTNSQKLLADSEQKREESQIQADEIIKQWKARVKKFEKDIDRYKLDSTQMLEKNEQLIKEINIFKSQELTLNEQNTKLETDLNQANTNYNQLEEQFKRNENDIIQLCAIRSSQEVDIATLKGTVYELEKQLCIQRQCQLKTEKEKQNLHQLLQEETNHRHNLDSKLKQSEKDIETLNTSHSQLQQQIIEFENERINLLQKVKEIEFERDSLSKEKTKFLSLENDYDEIKRKLEITKVDYTHGMKALQMDYENKIEIFQLQLSDETSRIAILQRHELDHKQEIERLQEKAAKFEDETTRAYCTIEILSREINDKSRLIDELESKINKLTIETTNQRNQIIKKENDYQNSLQTIYNEIFYCTECLSNDSNEPFVIIESATIPRDDMEVWFSKFKAHLTWLKQELEIRQQQEKKLRQDLDNALIDCEADRKYFASELAKREVIINDLTNNHQDCEQETLNTTNEYKQFDTQIKYNKPRIFTEDEHDRIDDRYRQFQIMVDSVKRELHTAKLQLSS
;
A
#
# COMPACT_ATOMS: atom_id res chain seq x y z
N GLN A 1 -13.49 132.91 168.77
CA GLN A 1 -14.50 131.92 168.31
C GLN A 1 -14.05 131.23 167.01
N ASP A 2 -13.11 131.85 166.32
CA ASP A 2 -12.53 131.58 165.01
C ASP A 2 -11.67 130.31 164.95
N HIS A 3 -11.44 129.69 166.12
CA HIS A 3 -10.57 128.54 166.33
C HIS A 3 -11.17 127.20 165.84
N LEU A 4 -12.45 127.17 165.42
CA LEU A 4 -13.08 125.99 164.80
C LEU A 4 -13.25 126.11 163.27
N GLN A 5 -13.20 127.31 162.70
CA GLN A 5 -13.53 127.50 161.27
C GLN A 5 -12.34 127.16 160.36
N MET A 6 -11.14 127.55 160.77
CA MET A 6 -9.90 127.30 160.01
C MET A 6 -9.50 125.81 159.97
N GLU A 7 -9.80 125.07 161.04
CA GLU A 7 -9.55 123.63 161.16
C GLU A 7 -10.48 122.81 160.23
N ASN A 8 -11.73 123.25 160.08
CA ASN A 8 -12.72 122.60 159.22
C ASN A 8 -12.44 122.82 157.73
N GLU A 9 -12.04 124.03 157.32
CA GLU A 9 -11.60 124.30 155.94
C GLU A 9 -10.36 123.47 155.54
N TYR A 10 -9.41 123.28 156.47
CA TYR A 10 -8.23 122.44 156.22
C TYR A 10 -8.61 120.96 156.00
N LEU A 11 -9.52 120.43 156.82
CA LEU A 11 -9.95 119.03 156.75
C LEU A 11 -10.71 118.72 155.45
N ILE A 12 -11.66 119.57 155.05
CA ILE A 12 -12.41 119.44 153.79
C ILE A 12 -11.45 119.48 152.58
N LYS A 13 -10.42 120.33 152.64
CA LYS A 13 -9.43 120.47 151.56
C LYS A 13 -8.54 119.22 151.42
N GLN A 14 -8.17 118.56 152.53
CA GLN A 14 -7.51 117.25 152.47
C GLN A 14 -8.43 116.15 151.91
N GLN A 15 -9.67 116.05 152.38
CA GLN A 15 -10.64 115.06 151.87
C GLN A 15 -10.88 115.21 150.35
N THR A 16 -10.98 116.45 149.87
CA THR A 16 -11.15 116.74 148.44
C THR A 16 -9.92 116.33 147.60
N MET A 17 -8.70 116.46 148.14
CA MET A 17 -7.48 116.00 147.47
C MET A 17 -7.36 114.48 147.45
N LEU A 18 -7.74 113.79 148.53
CA LEU A 18 -7.76 112.31 148.58
C LEU A 18 -8.80 111.71 147.63
N SER A 19 -9.99 112.32 147.53
CA SER A 19 -11.01 111.93 146.54
C SER A 19 -10.49 112.05 145.10
N LYS A 20 -9.81 113.17 144.76
CA LYS A 20 -9.20 113.34 143.43
C LYS A 20 -8.07 112.34 143.18
N ALA A 21 -7.25 112.02 144.18
CA ALA A 21 -6.19 111.03 144.06
C ALA A 21 -6.75 109.61 143.79
N ALA A 22 -7.82 109.22 144.48
CA ALA A 22 -8.49 107.93 144.24
C ALA A 22 -9.04 107.82 142.81
N THR A 23 -9.84 108.80 142.37
CA THR A 23 -10.42 108.78 141.00
C THR A 23 -9.37 108.86 139.90
N LEU A 24 -8.23 109.53 140.13
CA LEU A 24 -7.12 109.55 139.19
C LEU A 24 -6.45 108.16 139.08
N ASN A 25 -6.30 107.46 140.21
CA ASN A 25 -5.70 106.13 140.26
C ASN A 25 -6.60 105.06 139.63
N GLU A 26 -7.93 105.17 139.81
CA GLU A 26 -8.92 104.35 139.11
C GLU A 26 -8.86 104.59 137.59
N MET A 27 -8.84 105.85 137.13
CA MET A 27 -8.63 106.16 135.70
C MET A 27 -7.30 105.61 135.17
N LEU A 28 -6.22 105.67 135.95
CA LEU A 28 -4.92 105.10 135.55
C LEU A 28 -4.94 103.56 135.47
N ASN A 29 -5.75 102.88 136.29
CA ASN A 29 -5.93 101.44 136.20
C ASN A 29 -6.83 101.05 135.03
N PHE A 30 -7.97 101.71 134.82
CA PHE A 30 -8.79 101.51 133.61
C PHE A 30 -8.00 101.81 132.33
N LYS A 31 -7.12 102.83 132.33
CA LYS A 31 -6.22 103.09 131.20
C LYS A 31 -5.24 101.95 130.94
N LYS A 32 -4.68 101.31 131.98
CA LYS A 32 -3.79 100.14 131.85
C LYS A 32 -4.55 98.89 131.39
N GLU A 33 -5.76 98.65 131.88
CA GLU A 33 -6.58 97.51 131.47
C GLU A 33 -7.08 97.69 130.03
N LEU A 34 -7.46 98.91 129.64
CA LEU A 34 -7.74 99.26 128.25
C LEU A 34 -6.49 99.05 127.38
N GLU A 35 -5.35 99.66 127.70
CA GLU A 35 -4.09 99.45 126.97
C GLU A 35 -3.71 97.96 126.83
N LYS A 36 -3.97 97.14 127.85
CA LYS A 36 -3.75 95.69 127.79
C LYS A 36 -4.77 95.02 126.87
N SER A 37 -6.05 95.34 126.99
CA SER A 37 -7.11 94.80 126.12
C SER A 37 -6.93 95.23 124.66
N GLU A 38 -6.39 96.42 124.41
CA GLU A 38 -6.10 96.92 123.07
C GLU A 38 -4.88 96.21 122.47
N ARG A 39 -3.81 95.97 123.24
CA ARG A 39 -2.70 95.10 122.80
C ARG A 39 -3.16 93.67 122.52
N GLN A 40 -3.99 93.08 123.38
CA GLN A 40 -4.54 91.74 123.13
C GLN A 40 -5.47 91.70 121.91
N ARG A 41 -6.19 92.79 121.62
CA ARG A 41 -6.98 92.96 120.39
C ARG A 41 -6.09 93.11 119.15
N GLU A 42 -4.97 93.82 119.25
CA GLU A 42 -3.95 93.94 118.19
C GLU A 42 -3.23 92.60 117.92
N GLU A 43 -2.82 91.89 118.97
CA GLU A 43 -2.24 90.54 118.91
C GLU A 43 -3.20 89.56 118.23
N LEU A 44 -4.46 89.47 118.69
CA LEU A 44 -5.48 88.61 118.08
C LEU A 44 -5.86 89.04 116.66
N SER A 45 -5.85 90.34 116.35
CA SER A 45 -6.07 90.84 114.98
C SER A 45 -4.93 90.42 114.06
N TYR A 46 -3.68 90.49 114.53
CA TYR A 46 -2.50 90.05 113.78
C TYR A 46 -2.48 88.52 113.58
N GLU A 47 -2.85 87.74 114.59
CA GLU A 47 -3.01 86.28 114.46
C GLU A 47 -4.14 85.93 113.48
N LEU A 48 -5.28 86.60 113.54
CA LEU A 48 -6.38 86.43 112.59
C LEU A 48 -5.98 86.80 111.16
N GLU A 49 -5.30 87.93 110.95
CA GLU A 49 -4.87 88.38 109.62
C GLU A 49 -3.77 87.47 109.05
N SER A 50 -2.87 86.95 109.90
CA SER A 50 -1.90 85.91 109.56
C SER A 50 -2.56 84.58 109.16
N LEU A 51 -3.59 84.14 109.90
CA LEU A 51 -4.38 82.94 109.58
C LEU A 51 -5.19 83.11 108.31
N ILE A 52 -5.86 84.25 108.11
CA ILE A 52 -6.58 84.60 106.87
C ILE A 52 -5.61 84.53 105.70
N LYS A 53 -4.45 85.19 105.78
CA LYS A 53 -3.42 85.13 104.75
C LYS A 53 -2.94 83.70 104.47
N THR A 54 -2.77 82.89 105.50
CA THR A 54 -2.36 81.47 105.37
C THR A 54 -3.44 80.62 104.70
N CYS A 55 -4.72 80.89 104.96
CA CYS A 55 -5.85 80.27 104.26
C CYS A 55 -5.88 80.72 102.79
N ASP A 56 -5.78 82.02 102.54
CA ASP A 56 -5.68 82.64 101.21
C ASP A 56 -4.55 82.02 100.36
N GLU A 57 -3.38 81.81 100.95
CA GLU A 57 -2.22 81.17 100.30
C GLU A 57 -2.47 79.68 100.02
N LYS A 58 -3.14 78.96 100.92
CA LYS A 58 -3.57 77.57 100.70
C LYS A 58 -4.65 77.44 99.63
N ASP A 59 -5.65 78.33 99.61
CA ASP A 59 -6.72 78.29 98.62
C ASP A 59 -6.22 78.68 97.22
N LYS A 60 -5.25 79.59 97.12
CA LYS A 60 -4.50 79.87 95.87
C LYS A 60 -3.71 78.64 95.43
N LEU A 61 -3.02 77.95 96.33
CA LEU A 61 -2.25 76.74 96.02
C LEU A 61 -3.16 75.56 95.62
N MET A 62 -4.29 75.36 96.31
CA MET A 62 -5.31 74.37 95.98
C MET A 62 -6.01 74.67 94.64
N SER A 63 -6.29 75.94 94.35
CA SER A 63 -6.82 76.35 93.04
C SER A 63 -5.81 76.08 91.92
N LYS A 64 -4.52 76.30 92.18
CA LYS A 64 -3.43 75.97 91.24
C LYS A 64 -3.30 74.46 91.02
N THR A 65 -3.29 73.64 92.06
CA THR A 65 -3.20 72.18 91.89
C THR A 65 -4.47 71.58 91.26
N LEU A 66 -5.65 72.16 91.49
CA LEU A 66 -6.87 71.78 90.77
C LEU A 66 -6.80 72.11 89.28
N LEU A 67 -6.20 73.24 88.89
CA LEU A 67 -5.93 73.57 87.49
C LEU A 67 -4.90 72.62 86.87
N GLU A 68 -3.80 72.32 87.56
CA GLU A 68 -2.76 71.38 87.12
C GLU A 68 -3.32 69.95 86.97
N LEU A 69 -4.16 69.49 87.90
CA LEU A 69 -4.86 68.21 87.80
C LEU A 69 -5.87 68.18 86.64
N LYS A 70 -6.58 69.28 86.38
CA LYS A 70 -7.50 69.39 85.25
C LYS A 70 -6.75 69.38 83.92
N GLU A 71 -5.62 70.07 83.82
CA GLU A 71 -4.73 70.04 82.65
C GLU A 71 -4.15 68.64 82.42
N VAL A 72 -3.69 67.95 83.47
CA VAL A 72 -3.24 66.55 83.36
C VAL A 72 -4.39 65.63 82.91
N THR A 73 -5.60 65.82 83.43
CA THR A 73 -6.78 65.03 83.02
C THR A 73 -7.13 65.27 81.56
N GLU A 74 -7.19 66.52 81.11
CA GLU A 74 -7.45 66.89 79.71
C GLU A 74 -6.36 66.37 78.77
N ASN A 75 -5.10 66.40 79.21
CA ASN A 75 -3.99 65.80 78.46
C ASN A 75 -4.15 64.27 78.36
N CYS A 76 -4.45 63.56 79.44
CA CYS A 76 -4.75 62.11 79.41
C CYS A 76 -5.90 61.79 78.45
N ASP A 77 -7.01 62.53 78.53
CA ASP A 77 -8.14 62.43 77.60
C ASP A 77 -7.69 62.58 76.13
N THR A 78 -6.80 63.53 75.83
CA THR A 78 -6.27 63.68 74.46
C THR A 78 -5.32 62.56 74.05
N PHE A 79 -4.49 62.04 74.96
CA PHE A 79 -3.62 60.90 74.69
C PHE A 79 -4.41 59.60 74.47
N GLU A 80 -5.49 59.36 75.22
CA GLU A 80 -6.38 58.20 74.98
C GLU A 80 -7.09 58.30 73.63
N ARG A 81 -7.56 59.49 73.24
CA ARG A 81 -8.15 59.75 71.91
C ARG A 81 -7.14 59.61 70.78
N GLN A 82 -5.87 60.00 70.99
CA GLN A 82 -4.79 59.78 70.04
C GLN A 82 -4.42 58.29 69.94
N ASN A 83 -4.30 57.59 71.08
CA ASN A 83 -3.94 56.17 71.13
C ASN A 83 -5.02 55.29 70.48
N THR A 84 -6.31 55.53 70.78
CA THR A 84 -7.42 54.83 70.12
C THR A 84 -7.49 55.12 68.62
N LYS A 85 -7.19 56.35 68.17
CA LYS A 85 -7.05 56.63 66.73
C LYS A 85 -5.85 55.89 66.12
N LEU A 86 -4.69 55.88 66.77
CA LEU A 86 -3.50 55.18 66.28
C LEU A 86 -3.70 53.66 66.21
N GLN A 87 -4.46 53.09 67.15
CA GLN A 87 -4.88 51.68 67.10
C GLN A 87 -5.79 51.41 65.88
N TYR A 88 -6.78 52.27 65.62
CA TYR A 88 -7.65 52.15 64.44
C TYR A 88 -6.89 52.33 63.12
N ASP A 89 -6.04 53.36 63.02
CA ASP A 89 -5.18 53.61 61.86
C ASP A 89 -4.20 52.44 61.61
N LEU A 90 -3.73 51.78 62.69
CA LEU A 90 -2.89 50.57 62.63
C LEU A 90 -3.68 49.33 62.16
N THR A 91 -4.91 49.13 62.63
CA THR A 91 -5.77 48.04 62.15
C THR A 91 -6.02 48.18 60.65
N LEU A 92 -6.40 49.36 60.16
CA LEU A 92 -6.57 49.63 58.72
C LEU A 92 -5.27 49.41 57.92
N ALA A 93 -4.11 49.71 58.51
CA ALA A 93 -2.82 49.47 57.87
C ALA A 93 -2.45 47.98 57.80
N LEU A 94 -2.90 47.17 58.76
CA LEU A 94 -2.71 45.71 58.78
C LEU A 94 -3.68 45.01 57.81
N GLU A 95 -4.97 45.35 57.84
CA GLU A 95 -5.97 44.84 56.89
C GLU A 95 -5.52 45.08 55.44
N LYS A 96 -5.03 46.30 55.15
CA LYS A 96 -4.49 46.64 53.83
C LYS A 96 -3.16 45.96 53.49
N LEU A 97 -2.34 45.60 54.49
CA LEU A 97 -1.14 44.79 54.26
C LEU A 97 -1.54 43.38 53.85
N GLU A 98 -2.54 42.79 54.52
CA GLU A 98 -3.09 41.46 54.23
C GLU A 98 -3.67 41.42 52.80
N GLU A 99 -4.55 42.36 52.43
CA GLU A 99 -5.07 42.53 51.05
C GLU A 99 -3.93 42.55 50.01
N MET A 100 -2.90 43.38 50.24
CA MET A 100 -1.76 43.52 49.32
C MET A 100 -0.91 42.24 49.24
N THR A 101 -0.81 41.45 50.32
CA THR A 101 -0.14 40.14 50.28
C THR A 101 -0.96 39.07 49.57
N GLU A 102 -2.29 39.05 49.73
CA GLU A 102 -3.16 38.14 48.98
C GLU A 102 -3.12 38.43 47.47
N GLU A 103 -3.14 39.71 47.07
CA GLU A 103 -2.95 40.09 45.66
C GLU A 103 -1.57 39.68 45.12
N ALA A 104 -0.50 39.91 45.89
CA ALA A 104 0.85 39.50 45.50
C ALA A 104 0.97 37.98 45.33
N GLU A 105 0.38 37.19 46.24
CA GLU A 105 0.27 35.75 46.09
C GLU A 105 -0.56 35.34 44.87
N ARG A 106 -1.68 36.03 44.59
CA ARG A 106 -2.52 35.76 43.41
C ARG A 106 -1.72 35.96 42.13
N PHE A 107 -0.99 37.06 42.01
CA PHE A 107 -0.13 37.33 40.85
C PHE A 107 1.05 36.34 40.74
N ALA A 108 1.61 35.86 41.85
CA ALA A 108 2.65 34.82 41.83
C ALA A 108 2.09 33.46 41.34
N LYS A 109 0.88 33.08 41.78
CA LYS A 109 0.16 31.88 41.34
C LYS A 109 -0.25 31.98 39.86
N GLU A 110 -0.68 33.15 39.41
CA GLU A 110 -1.04 33.43 38.01
C GLU A 110 0.19 33.42 37.08
N SER A 111 1.29 34.05 37.49
CA SER A 111 2.57 34.05 36.77
C SER A 111 3.14 32.64 36.61
N THR A 112 3.16 31.84 37.68
CA THR A 112 3.66 30.45 37.63
C THR A 112 2.76 29.53 36.80
N ASN A 113 1.43 29.74 36.78
CA ASN A 113 0.55 29.04 35.84
C ASN A 113 0.78 29.48 34.38
N SER A 114 1.01 30.78 34.14
CA SER A 114 1.34 31.30 32.80
C SER A 114 2.65 30.71 32.25
N GLN A 115 3.68 30.61 33.09
CA GLN A 115 4.95 29.94 32.74
C GLN A 115 4.77 28.45 32.42
N LYS A 116 3.94 27.72 33.17
CA LYS A 116 3.60 26.32 32.87
C LYS A 116 2.89 26.20 31.51
N LEU A 117 1.87 27.04 31.26
CA LEU A 117 1.14 27.06 29.99
C LEU A 117 2.03 27.41 28.80
N LEU A 118 3.03 28.28 29.00
CA LEU A 118 4.04 28.58 27.98
C LEU A 118 4.89 27.32 27.67
N ALA A 119 5.46 26.68 28.70
CA ALA A 119 6.28 25.48 28.54
C ALA A 119 5.50 24.32 27.89
N ASP A 120 4.26 24.09 28.33
CA ASP A 120 3.30 23.16 27.72
C ASP A 120 3.06 23.43 26.23
N SER A 121 3.02 24.70 25.83
CA SER A 121 2.80 25.13 24.45
C SER A 121 4.08 25.00 23.62
N GLU A 122 5.25 25.27 24.20
CA GLU A 122 6.55 25.11 23.55
C GLU A 122 6.88 23.63 23.32
N GLN A 123 6.61 22.76 24.29
CA GLN A 123 6.73 21.30 24.13
C GLN A 123 5.81 20.80 23.01
N LYS A 124 4.52 21.17 23.01
CA LYS A 124 3.57 20.75 21.95
C LYS A 124 3.99 21.25 20.56
N ARG A 125 4.62 22.44 20.48
CA ARG A 125 5.21 22.97 19.24
C ARG A 125 6.41 22.15 18.78
N GLU A 126 7.30 21.75 19.68
CA GLU A 126 8.47 20.92 19.37
C GLU A 126 8.08 19.49 18.99
N GLU A 127 7.17 18.86 19.71
CA GLU A 127 6.60 17.55 19.36
C GLU A 127 5.96 17.57 17.95
N SER A 128 5.20 18.62 17.64
CA SER A 128 4.60 18.82 16.31
C SER A 128 5.65 19.03 15.21
N GLN A 129 6.74 19.72 15.52
CA GLN A 129 7.86 19.94 14.60
C GLN A 129 8.60 18.63 14.31
N ILE A 130 8.89 17.83 15.34
CA ILE A 130 9.53 16.50 15.20
C ILE A 130 8.66 15.55 14.37
N GLN A 131 7.34 15.55 14.59
CA GLN A 131 6.40 14.77 13.77
C GLN A 131 6.40 15.23 12.29
N ALA A 132 6.42 16.54 12.04
CA ALA A 132 6.50 17.08 10.68
C ALA A 132 7.81 16.69 9.96
N ASP A 133 8.96 16.80 10.65
CA ASP A 133 10.27 16.44 10.09
C ASP A 133 10.40 14.93 9.80
N GLU A 134 9.85 14.06 10.65
CA GLU A 134 9.80 12.62 10.41
C GLU A 134 8.87 12.27 9.23
N ILE A 135 7.70 12.91 9.11
CA ILE A 135 6.81 12.77 7.94
C ILE A 135 7.54 13.21 6.65
N ILE A 136 8.24 14.34 6.68
CA ILE A 136 9.04 14.85 5.56
C ILE A 136 10.16 13.86 5.18
N LYS A 137 10.83 13.27 6.18
CA LYS A 137 11.88 12.23 6.00
C LYS A 137 11.31 10.96 5.36
N GLN A 138 10.12 10.51 5.78
CA GLN A 138 9.44 9.36 5.18
C GLN A 138 9.02 9.62 3.72
N TRP A 139 8.49 10.82 3.41
CA TRP A 139 8.19 11.20 2.03
C TRP A 139 9.44 11.29 1.17
N LYS A 140 10.54 11.88 1.66
CA LYS A 140 11.85 11.89 0.97
C LYS A 140 12.37 10.48 0.68
N ALA A 141 12.19 9.53 1.62
CA ALA A 141 12.55 8.13 1.41
C ALA A 141 11.65 7.44 0.36
N ARG A 142 10.34 7.73 0.37
CA ARG A 142 9.38 7.20 -0.61
C ARG A 142 9.65 7.73 -2.03
N VAL A 143 9.96 9.01 -2.19
CA VAL A 143 10.39 9.60 -3.47
C VAL A 143 11.65 8.90 -3.98
N LYS A 144 12.68 8.74 -3.15
CA LYS A 144 13.91 8.00 -3.52
C LYS A 144 13.70 6.53 -3.87
N LYS A 145 12.58 5.91 -3.44
CA LYS A 145 12.17 4.59 -3.92
C LYS A 145 11.58 4.69 -5.32
N PHE A 146 10.61 5.59 -5.53
CA PHE A 146 9.97 5.77 -6.84
C PHE A 146 10.96 6.21 -7.94
N GLU A 147 11.94 7.05 -7.63
CA GLU A 147 13.04 7.39 -8.55
C GLU A 147 13.77 6.13 -9.05
N LYS A 148 14.15 5.22 -8.14
CA LYS A 148 14.81 3.95 -8.49
C LYS A 148 13.89 2.97 -9.23
N ASP A 149 12.61 2.91 -8.86
CA ASP A 149 11.62 2.08 -9.57
C ASP A 149 11.43 2.60 -11.02
N ILE A 150 11.35 3.93 -11.21
CA ILE A 150 11.28 4.57 -12.53
C ILE A 150 12.54 4.29 -13.36
N ASP A 151 13.74 4.40 -12.78
CA ASP A 151 14.98 4.13 -13.51
C ASP A 151 15.16 2.65 -13.88
N ARG A 152 14.64 1.72 -13.04
CA ARG A 152 14.51 0.31 -13.44
C ARG A 152 13.55 0.16 -14.62
N TYR A 153 12.36 0.73 -14.57
CA TYR A 153 11.40 0.63 -15.68
C TYR A 153 11.91 1.24 -16.99
N LYS A 154 12.74 2.30 -16.94
CA LYS A 154 13.46 2.81 -18.12
C LYS A 154 14.42 1.76 -18.69
N LEU A 155 15.23 1.13 -17.83
CA LEU A 155 16.19 0.09 -18.25
C LEU A 155 15.48 -1.13 -18.86
N ASP A 156 14.44 -1.62 -18.18
CA ASP A 156 13.61 -2.74 -18.65
C ASP A 156 12.97 -2.41 -20.02
N SER A 157 12.45 -1.19 -20.18
CA SER A 157 11.88 -0.71 -21.44
C SER A 157 12.92 -0.62 -22.57
N THR A 158 14.13 -0.13 -22.29
CA THR A 158 15.22 -0.08 -23.28
C THR A 158 15.62 -1.48 -23.74
N GLN A 159 15.79 -2.43 -22.82
CA GLN A 159 16.11 -3.83 -23.17
C GLN A 159 15.01 -4.49 -24.02
N MET A 160 13.74 -4.19 -23.73
CA MET A 160 12.61 -4.68 -24.54
C MET A 160 12.55 -4.03 -25.93
N LEU A 161 12.94 -2.77 -26.07
CA LEU A 161 13.08 -2.11 -27.38
C LEU A 161 14.25 -2.69 -28.18
N GLU A 162 15.42 -2.88 -27.57
CA GLU A 162 16.59 -3.52 -28.20
C GLU A 162 16.27 -4.94 -28.70
N LYS A 163 15.55 -5.72 -27.89
CA LYS A 163 15.07 -7.06 -28.27
C LYS A 163 14.05 -7.02 -29.41
N ASN A 164 13.14 -6.04 -29.41
CA ASN A 164 12.18 -5.87 -30.50
C ASN A 164 12.89 -5.48 -31.81
N GLU A 165 13.88 -4.59 -31.76
CA GLU A 165 14.73 -4.29 -32.91
C GLU A 165 15.48 -5.53 -33.44
N GLN A 166 15.98 -6.41 -32.57
CA GLN A 166 16.63 -7.66 -32.97
C GLN A 166 15.64 -8.57 -33.70
N LEU A 167 14.44 -8.78 -33.15
CA LEU A 167 13.38 -9.57 -33.80
C LEU A 167 12.95 -8.98 -35.15
N ILE A 168 12.87 -7.64 -35.28
CA ILE A 168 12.59 -6.98 -36.56
C ILE A 168 13.71 -7.22 -37.58
N LYS A 169 14.98 -7.21 -37.15
CA LYS A 169 16.14 -7.52 -38.01
C LYS A 169 16.09 -8.99 -38.45
N GLU A 170 15.78 -9.92 -37.56
CA GLU A 170 15.58 -11.35 -37.88
C GLU A 170 14.43 -11.58 -38.87
N ILE A 171 13.25 -10.99 -38.63
CA ILE A 171 12.09 -11.06 -39.54
C ILE A 171 12.45 -10.54 -40.94
N ASN A 172 13.23 -9.47 -41.05
CA ASN A 172 13.66 -8.95 -42.34
C ASN A 172 14.69 -9.86 -43.05
N ILE A 173 15.52 -10.58 -42.29
CA ILE A 173 16.41 -11.62 -42.84
C ILE A 173 15.60 -12.83 -43.34
N PHE A 174 14.61 -13.29 -42.58
CA PHE A 174 13.75 -14.39 -43.03
C PHE A 174 12.94 -14.01 -44.28
N LYS A 175 12.43 -12.78 -44.38
CA LYS A 175 11.76 -12.29 -45.59
C LYS A 175 12.67 -12.22 -46.82
N SER A 176 13.94 -11.84 -46.67
CA SER A 176 14.86 -11.84 -47.82
C SER A 176 15.25 -13.26 -48.24
N GLN A 177 15.35 -14.21 -47.30
CA GLN A 177 15.50 -15.63 -47.58
C GLN A 177 14.27 -16.22 -48.27
N GLU A 178 13.05 -15.88 -47.80
CA GLU A 178 11.78 -16.28 -48.41
C GLU A 178 11.67 -15.82 -49.86
N LEU A 179 11.96 -14.54 -50.14
CA LEU A 179 12.01 -14.00 -51.51
C LEU A 179 13.05 -14.74 -52.37
N THR A 180 14.26 -14.96 -51.85
CA THR A 180 15.32 -15.68 -52.58
C THR A 180 14.92 -17.12 -52.91
N LEU A 181 14.24 -17.83 -52.00
CA LEU A 181 13.74 -19.18 -52.22
C LEU A 181 12.55 -19.20 -53.19
N ASN A 182 11.71 -18.17 -53.19
CA ASN A 182 10.60 -18.04 -54.13
C ASN A 182 11.09 -17.74 -55.56
N GLU A 183 12.14 -16.92 -55.71
CA GLU A 183 12.85 -16.73 -56.99
C GLU A 183 13.48 -18.05 -57.50
N GLN A 184 14.03 -18.88 -56.60
CA GLN A 184 14.54 -20.21 -56.97
C GLN A 184 13.41 -21.17 -57.38
N ASN A 185 12.29 -21.19 -56.65
CA ASN A 185 11.13 -22.03 -56.97
C ASN A 185 10.52 -21.64 -58.32
N THR A 186 10.21 -20.37 -58.54
CA THR A 186 9.66 -19.89 -59.82
C THR A 186 10.61 -20.16 -60.98
N LYS A 187 11.92 -20.08 -60.78
CA LYS A 187 12.90 -20.54 -61.78
C LYS A 187 12.78 -22.04 -62.05
N LEU A 188 12.78 -22.89 -61.01
CA LEU A 188 12.66 -24.35 -61.16
C LEU A 188 11.33 -24.75 -61.84
N GLU A 189 10.24 -24.02 -61.58
CA GLU A 189 8.97 -24.17 -62.28
C GLU A 189 9.09 -23.80 -63.76
N THR A 190 9.79 -22.72 -64.12
CA THR A 190 10.05 -22.40 -65.54
C THR A 190 10.95 -23.42 -66.24
N ASP A 191 12.02 -23.88 -65.58
CA ASP A 191 12.93 -24.91 -66.10
C ASP A 191 12.18 -26.25 -66.31
N LEU A 192 11.31 -26.64 -65.36
CA LEU A 192 10.45 -27.83 -65.45
C LEU A 192 9.39 -27.71 -66.55
N ASN A 193 8.72 -26.56 -66.68
CA ASN A 193 7.74 -26.33 -67.73
C ASN A 193 8.39 -26.32 -69.13
N GLN A 194 9.61 -25.81 -69.25
CA GLN A 194 10.39 -25.91 -70.48
C GLN A 194 10.76 -27.37 -70.80
N ALA A 195 11.20 -28.14 -69.80
CA ALA A 195 11.50 -29.56 -69.95
C ALA A 195 10.27 -30.37 -70.39
N ASN A 196 9.11 -30.14 -69.79
CA ASN A 196 7.83 -30.75 -70.18
C ASN A 196 7.42 -30.36 -71.61
N THR A 197 7.61 -29.10 -71.99
CA THR A 197 7.33 -28.63 -73.36
C THR A 197 8.22 -29.33 -74.38
N ASN A 198 9.52 -29.46 -74.09
CA ASN A 198 10.48 -30.18 -74.94
C ASN A 198 10.13 -31.68 -75.03
N TYR A 199 9.71 -32.31 -73.92
CA TYR A 199 9.28 -33.70 -73.90
C TYR A 199 8.06 -33.93 -74.80
N ASN A 200 7.03 -33.09 -74.69
CA ASN A 200 5.82 -33.18 -75.51
C ASN A 200 6.14 -33.00 -77.01
N GLN A 201 7.04 -32.07 -77.36
CA GLN A 201 7.51 -31.90 -78.74
C GLN A 201 8.24 -33.14 -79.28
N LEU A 202 9.06 -33.80 -78.45
CA LEU A 202 9.72 -35.05 -78.83
C LEU A 202 8.73 -36.22 -78.95
N GLU A 203 7.72 -36.29 -78.09
CA GLU A 203 6.65 -37.29 -78.17
C GLU A 203 5.81 -37.10 -79.45
N GLU A 204 5.48 -35.86 -79.82
CA GLU A 204 4.84 -35.55 -81.10
C GLU A 204 5.72 -35.93 -82.30
N GLN A 205 7.02 -35.63 -82.27
CA GLN A 205 7.94 -36.04 -83.33
C GLN A 205 8.03 -37.56 -83.44
N PHE A 206 8.06 -38.28 -82.31
CA PHE A 206 8.03 -39.74 -82.30
C PHE A 206 6.75 -40.29 -82.94
N LYS A 207 5.57 -39.76 -82.55
CA LYS A 207 4.28 -40.14 -83.13
C LYS A 207 4.19 -39.84 -84.63
N ARG A 208 4.79 -38.74 -85.11
CA ARG A 208 4.87 -38.44 -86.56
C ARG A 208 5.73 -39.49 -87.27
N ASN A 209 6.95 -39.75 -86.78
CA ASN A 209 7.85 -40.76 -87.33
C ASN A 209 7.22 -42.18 -87.31
N GLU A 210 6.48 -42.54 -86.28
CA GLU A 210 5.76 -43.81 -86.19
C GLU A 210 4.64 -43.91 -87.25
N ASN A 211 3.85 -42.86 -87.45
CA ASN A 211 2.85 -42.79 -88.52
C ASN A 211 3.50 -42.86 -89.92
N ASP A 212 4.66 -42.24 -90.12
CA ASP A 212 5.40 -42.31 -91.39
C ASP A 212 5.95 -43.73 -91.63
N ILE A 213 6.46 -44.41 -90.59
CA ILE A 213 6.88 -45.82 -90.66
C ILE A 213 5.68 -46.73 -91.00
N ILE A 214 4.50 -46.49 -90.41
CA ILE A 214 3.27 -47.25 -90.71
C ILE A 214 2.85 -47.04 -92.17
N GLN A 215 2.85 -45.80 -92.66
CA GLN A 215 2.56 -45.48 -94.07
C GLN A 215 3.57 -46.15 -95.02
N LEU A 216 4.87 -46.07 -94.75
CA LEU A 216 5.91 -46.71 -95.54
C LEU A 216 5.76 -48.24 -95.54
N CYS A 217 5.37 -48.87 -94.42
CA CYS A 217 5.08 -50.29 -94.37
C CYS A 217 3.83 -50.68 -95.17
N ALA A 218 2.79 -49.85 -95.18
CA ALA A 218 1.60 -50.07 -96.00
C ALA A 218 1.93 -49.95 -97.51
N ILE A 219 2.70 -48.92 -97.90
CA ILE A 219 3.19 -48.74 -99.27
C ILE A 219 4.04 -49.94 -99.70
N ARG A 220 5.00 -50.37 -98.86
CA ARG A 220 5.84 -51.54 -99.15
C ARG A 220 5.02 -52.82 -99.32
N SER A 221 4.00 -53.03 -98.48
CA SER A 221 3.11 -54.20 -98.59
C SER A 221 2.26 -54.17 -99.87
N SER A 222 1.81 -53.00 -100.32
CA SER A 222 1.16 -52.87 -101.64
C SER A 222 2.13 -53.23 -102.76
N GLN A 223 3.34 -52.67 -102.73
CA GLN A 223 4.38 -52.94 -103.73
C GLN A 223 4.82 -54.42 -103.75
N GLU A 224 4.84 -55.10 -102.61
CA GLU A 224 5.08 -56.55 -102.52
C GLU A 224 3.98 -57.35 -103.24
N VAL A 225 2.70 -56.94 -103.14
CA VAL A 225 1.56 -57.53 -103.87
C VAL A 225 1.62 -57.20 -105.37
N ASP A 226 1.96 -55.96 -105.74
CA ASP A 226 2.12 -55.54 -107.14
C ASP A 226 3.28 -56.30 -107.80
N ILE A 227 4.41 -56.50 -107.11
CA ILE A 227 5.52 -57.32 -107.58
C ILE A 227 5.13 -58.79 -107.72
N ALA A 228 4.30 -59.32 -106.81
CA ALA A 228 3.81 -60.70 -106.90
C ALA A 228 2.86 -60.92 -108.10
N THR A 229 1.92 -60.00 -108.32
CA THR A 229 1.02 -60.05 -109.48
C THR A 229 1.78 -59.84 -110.79
N LEU A 230 2.71 -58.87 -110.85
CA LEU A 230 3.57 -58.67 -112.03
C LEU A 230 4.39 -59.92 -112.35
N LYS A 231 5.02 -60.57 -111.36
CA LYS A 231 5.71 -61.87 -111.56
C LYS A 231 4.77 -62.94 -112.12
N GLY A 232 3.53 -63.01 -111.65
CA GLY A 232 2.50 -63.90 -112.19
C GLY A 232 2.17 -63.61 -113.66
N THR A 233 2.01 -62.33 -114.03
CA THR A 233 1.76 -61.95 -115.43
C THR A 233 2.95 -62.22 -116.35
N VAL A 234 4.19 -61.98 -115.88
CA VAL A 234 5.42 -62.31 -116.62
C VAL A 234 5.51 -63.80 -116.87
N TYR A 235 5.27 -64.65 -115.86
CA TYR A 235 5.28 -66.10 -116.03
C TYR A 235 4.25 -66.60 -117.06
N GLU A 236 3.04 -66.05 -117.06
CA GLU A 236 2.02 -66.41 -118.05
C GLU A 236 2.37 -65.91 -119.46
N LEU A 237 3.00 -64.72 -119.59
CA LEU A 237 3.53 -64.21 -120.86
C LEU A 237 4.70 -65.06 -121.38
N GLU A 238 5.63 -65.48 -120.52
CA GLU A 238 6.72 -66.41 -120.89
C GLU A 238 6.18 -67.75 -121.39
N LYS A 239 5.15 -68.28 -120.72
CA LYS A 239 4.40 -69.48 -121.11
C LYS A 239 3.71 -69.32 -122.47
N GLN A 240 3.03 -68.20 -122.71
CA GLN A 240 2.42 -67.88 -124.01
C GLN A 240 3.46 -67.73 -125.12
N LEU A 241 4.58 -67.06 -124.84
CA LEU A 241 5.69 -66.86 -125.78
C LEU A 241 6.39 -68.19 -126.12
N CYS A 242 6.49 -69.11 -125.15
CA CYS A 242 6.95 -70.48 -125.38
C CYS A 242 6.01 -71.24 -126.34
N ILE A 243 4.69 -71.17 -126.12
CA ILE A 243 3.68 -71.75 -127.03
C ILE A 243 3.79 -71.14 -128.43
N GLN A 244 3.93 -69.81 -128.53
CA GLN A 244 4.06 -69.12 -129.82
C GLN A 244 5.34 -69.53 -130.58
N ARG A 245 6.46 -69.72 -129.89
CA ARG A 245 7.71 -70.27 -130.47
C ARG A 245 7.51 -71.71 -130.99
N GLN A 246 6.76 -72.55 -130.28
CA GLN A 246 6.43 -73.90 -130.76
C GLN A 246 5.53 -73.87 -132.00
N CYS A 247 4.58 -72.94 -132.09
CA CYS A 247 3.77 -72.71 -133.30
C CYS A 247 4.65 -72.26 -134.47
N GLN A 248 5.52 -71.27 -134.28
CA GLN A 248 6.45 -70.79 -135.32
C GLN A 248 7.36 -71.91 -135.86
N LEU A 249 7.87 -72.77 -134.97
CA LEU A 249 8.67 -73.94 -135.36
C LEU A 249 7.90 -74.97 -136.22
N LYS A 250 6.59 -75.13 -136.02
CA LYS A 250 5.75 -75.95 -136.92
C LYS A 250 5.61 -75.29 -138.28
N THR A 251 5.25 -74.01 -138.33
CA THR A 251 5.02 -73.27 -139.58
C THR A 251 6.28 -73.17 -140.46
N GLU A 252 7.45 -72.97 -139.85
CA GLU A 252 8.72 -72.95 -140.62
C GLU A 252 9.06 -74.34 -141.19
N LYS A 253 8.71 -75.43 -140.50
CA LYS A 253 8.85 -76.80 -141.02
C LYS A 253 7.86 -77.11 -142.15
N GLU A 254 6.61 -76.64 -142.04
CA GLU A 254 5.61 -76.75 -143.11
C GLU A 254 6.05 -75.98 -144.37
N LYS A 255 6.61 -74.78 -144.19
CA LYS A 255 7.22 -73.96 -145.24
C LYS A 255 8.43 -74.64 -145.90
N GLN A 256 9.29 -75.33 -145.15
CA GLN A 256 10.38 -76.14 -145.72
C GLN A 256 9.85 -77.28 -146.61
N ASN A 257 8.84 -78.02 -146.14
CA ASN A 257 8.20 -79.09 -146.94
C ASN A 257 7.59 -78.55 -148.26
N LEU A 258 6.92 -77.39 -148.20
CA LEU A 258 6.38 -76.73 -149.39
C LEU A 258 7.47 -76.28 -150.38
N HIS A 259 8.63 -75.85 -149.87
CA HIS A 259 9.75 -75.46 -150.72
C HIS A 259 10.37 -76.68 -151.44
N GLN A 260 10.45 -77.83 -150.78
CA GLN A 260 10.91 -79.08 -151.38
C GLN A 260 9.97 -79.54 -152.52
N LEU A 261 8.64 -79.53 -152.28
CA LEU A 261 7.64 -79.83 -153.31
C LEU A 261 7.75 -78.91 -154.54
N LEU A 262 8.01 -77.62 -154.33
CA LEU A 262 8.22 -76.67 -155.41
C LEU A 262 9.46 -77.01 -156.26
N GLN A 263 10.53 -77.50 -155.62
CA GLN A 263 11.77 -77.89 -156.30
C GLN A 263 11.58 -79.16 -157.15
N GLU A 264 10.80 -80.12 -156.67
CA GLU A 264 10.45 -81.35 -157.41
C GLU A 264 9.67 -81.03 -158.69
N GLU A 265 8.67 -80.13 -158.64
CA GLU A 265 7.93 -79.64 -159.81
C GLU A 265 8.83 -78.91 -160.84
N THR A 266 9.77 -78.07 -160.38
CA THR A 266 10.67 -77.37 -161.31
C THR A 266 11.56 -78.32 -162.13
N ASN A 267 11.93 -79.46 -161.56
CA ASN A 267 12.66 -80.52 -162.27
C ASN A 267 11.78 -81.25 -163.29
N HIS A 268 10.50 -81.47 -162.98
CA HIS A 268 9.56 -82.11 -163.90
C HIS A 268 9.33 -81.24 -165.16
N ARG A 269 9.14 -79.93 -164.96
CA ARG A 269 8.93 -78.96 -166.06
C ARG A 269 10.12 -78.87 -167.03
N HIS A 270 11.35 -79.01 -166.54
CA HIS A 270 12.56 -78.95 -167.38
C HIS A 270 12.68 -80.15 -168.35
N ASN A 271 12.14 -81.31 -167.98
CA ASN A 271 12.18 -82.52 -168.81
C ASN A 271 11.26 -82.40 -170.04
N LEU A 272 10.10 -81.76 -169.91
CA LEU A 272 9.14 -81.55 -171.00
C LEU A 272 9.65 -80.58 -172.08
N ASP A 273 10.33 -79.49 -171.70
CA ASP A 273 10.85 -78.48 -172.63
C ASP A 273 11.87 -79.06 -173.63
N SER A 274 12.57 -80.13 -173.25
CA SER A 274 13.53 -80.84 -174.12
C SER A 274 12.90 -81.49 -175.35
N LYS A 275 11.59 -81.80 -175.32
CA LYS A 275 10.89 -82.53 -176.39
C LYS A 275 10.19 -81.63 -177.40
N LEU A 276 9.89 -80.37 -177.04
CA LEU A 276 9.16 -79.45 -177.91
C LEU A 276 10.01 -78.96 -179.10
N LYS A 277 11.27 -78.62 -178.82
CA LYS A 277 12.25 -78.04 -179.78
C LYS A 277 12.63 -78.96 -180.95
N GLN A 278 12.11 -80.18 -181.00
CA GLN A 278 12.37 -81.15 -182.07
C GLN A 278 11.28 -81.14 -183.16
N SER A 279 10.10 -80.55 -182.93
CA SER A 279 8.97 -80.55 -183.89
C SER A 279 8.69 -79.19 -184.56
N GLU A 280 9.38 -78.12 -184.17
CA GLU A 280 9.11 -76.76 -184.69
C GLU A 280 9.80 -76.45 -186.03
N LYS A 281 10.68 -77.35 -186.52
CA LYS A 281 11.60 -77.06 -187.63
C LYS A 281 11.08 -77.35 -189.04
N ASP A 282 9.93 -78.04 -189.16
CA ASP A 282 9.45 -78.59 -190.44
C ASP A 282 8.25 -77.82 -191.05
N ILE A 283 7.86 -76.67 -190.49
CA ILE A 283 6.64 -75.92 -190.87
C ILE A 283 6.93 -74.57 -191.56
N GLU A 284 8.17 -74.06 -191.51
CA GLU A 284 8.48 -72.66 -191.84
C GLU A 284 8.63 -72.34 -193.36
N THR A 285 8.56 -73.33 -194.26
CA THR A 285 8.94 -73.19 -195.67
C THR A 285 7.79 -73.12 -196.69
N LEU A 286 6.52 -73.10 -196.27
CA LEU A 286 5.36 -73.22 -197.17
C LEU A 286 4.45 -71.99 -197.32
N ASN A 287 4.70 -70.89 -196.62
CA ASN A 287 3.87 -69.66 -196.69
C ASN A 287 4.58 -68.42 -197.27
N THR A 288 5.82 -68.56 -197.77
CA THR A 288 6.69 -67.46 -198.21
C THR A 288 6.47 -66.96 -199.65
N SER A 289 5.40 -67.37 -200.35
CA SER A 289 5.18 -66.96 -201.75
C SER A 289 3.70 -66.82 -202.18
N HIS A 290 2.89 -66.11 -201.40
CA HIS A 290 1.56 -65.62 -201.85
C HIS A 290 1.55 -64.11 -202.16
N SER A 291 2.42 -63.33 -201.51
CA SER A 291 2.36 -61.86 -201.45
C SER A 291 2.87 -61.10 -202.70
N GLN A 292 2.89 -61.70 -203.90
CA GLN A 292 3.51 -61.08 -205.09
C GLN A 292 2.72 -61.13 -206.41
N LEU A 293 1.55 -61.81 -206.49
CA LEU A 293 0.88 -62.01 -207.80
C LEU A 293 -0.65 -61.84 -207.86
N GLN A 294 -1.25 -60.97 -207.03
CA GLN A 294 -2.54 -60.38 -207.44
C GLN A 294 -2.80 -58.91 -207.07
N GLN A 295 -1.73 -58.13 -206.95
CA GLN A 295 -1.76 -56.72 -207.35
C GLN A 295 -1.33 -56.63 -208.83
N GLN A 296 -2.14 -57.23 -209.72
CA GLN A 296 -1.93 -57.23 -211.17
C GLN A 296 -3.15 -56.74 -211.97
N ILE A 297 -4.22 -56.39 -211.27
CA ILE A 297 -5.40 -55.64 -211.70
C ILE A 297 -5.71 -54.78 -210.45
N ILE A 298 -5.86 -53.46 -210.50
CA ILE A 298 -6.48 -52.63 -211.54
C ILE A 298 -5.51 -51.51 -211.99
N GLU A 299 -4.61 -51.85 -212.93
CA GLU A 299 -4.09 -50.89 -213.93
C GLU A 299 -4.78 -51.15 -215.29
N PHE A 300 -6.08 -51.41 -215.25
CA PHE A 300 -7.01 -50.70 -216.12
C PHE A 300 -7.64 -49.59 -215.27
N GLU A 301 -6.89 -48.51 -215.04
CA GLU A 301 -6.91 -47.35 -215.93
C GLU A 301 -8.22 -46.55 -215.83
N ASN A 302 -8.06 -45.23 -215.90
CA ASN A 302 -8.98 -44.29 -216.55
C ASN A 302 -10.49 -44.49 -216.23
N GLU A 303 -11.08 -43.72 -215.32
CA GLU A 303 -10.90 -42.26 -215.26
C GLU A 303 -11.04 -41.62 -213.88
N ARG A 304 -10.36 -40.47 -213.74
CA ARG A 304 -10.74 -39.34 -212.89
C ARG A 304 -10.68 -39.61 -211.37
N ILE A 305 -9.53 -39.52 -210.71
CA ILE A 305 -8.43 -38.56 -210.92
C ILE A 305 -8.95 -37.17 -211.36
N ASN A 306 -9.95 -36.67 -210.63
CA ASN A 306 -9.94 -35.30 -210.16
C ASN A 306 -10.03 -35.43 -208.64
N LEU A 307 -8.94 -35.27 -207.89
CA LEU A 307 -8.33 -33.97 -207.59
C LEU A 307 -9.38 -32.95 -207.10
N LEU A 308 -9.21 -32.64 -205.82
CA LEU A 308 -9.18 -31.26 -205.32
C LEU A 308 -10.39 -30.37 -205.68
N GLN A 309 -11.43 -30.44 -204.85
CA GLN A 309 -11.85 -29.19 -204.23
C GLN A 309 -12.45 -29.32 -202.83
N LYS A 310 -12.27 -28.23 -202.08
CA LYS A 310 -12.79 -28.01 -200.73
C LYS A 310 -14.32 -28.06 -200.73
N VAL A 311 -14.87 -29.12 -200.17
CA VAL A 311 -16.19 -29.13 -199.53
C VAL A 311 -15.85 -29.49 -198.07
N LYS A 312 -15.90 -28.54 -197.12
CA LYS A 312 -17.09 -27.90 -196.53
C LYS A 312 -18.04 -28.96 -195.94
N GLU A 313 -18.52 -28.84 -194.71
CA GLU A 313 -18.30 -27.82 -193.69
C GLU A 313 -18.79 -28.36 -192.34
N ILE A 314 -18.26 -27.78 -191.26
CA ILE A 314 -18.95 -27.49 -190.00
C ILE A 314 -19.56 -28.66 -189.19
N GLU A 315 -19.34 -28.53 -187.89
CA GLU A 315 -19.97 -29.23 -186.79
C GLU A 315 -21.50 -29.30 -186.92
N PHE A 316 -22.12 -30.45 -186.59
CA PHE A 316 -23.31 -30.39 -185.72
C PHE A 316 -23.60 -31.74 -185.06
N GLU A 317 -23.79 -31.71 -183.74
CA GLU A 317 -24.72 -32.56 -182.98
C GLU A 317 -24.53 -34.12 -183.05
N ARG A 318 -25.13 -34.97 -182.19
CA ARG A 318 -25.64 -34.84 -180.80
C ARG A 318 -26.19 -36.20 -180.32
N ASP A 319 -26.19 -36.38 -178.99
CA ASP A 319 -26.88 -37.45 -178.24
C ASP A 319 -26.39 -38.90 -178.55
N SER A 320 -26.61 -39.90 -177.70
CA SER A 320 -27.49 -39.95 -176.52
C SER A 320 -26.92 -40.71 -175.31
N LEU A 321 -27.18 -40.18 -174.11
CA LEU A 321 -27.70 -40.85 -172.88
C LEU A 321 -27.03 -42.16 -172.35
N SER A 322 -26.95 -42.46 -171.04
CA SER A 322 -27.68 -41.99 -169.84
C SER A 322 -26.93 -42.52 -168.59
N LYS A 323 -26.84 -41.94 -167.37
CA LYS A 323 -27.48 -40.81 -166.62
C LYS A 323 -26.46 -40.36 -165.53
N GLU A 324 -26.51 -39.19 -164.88
CA GLU A 324 -27.45 -38.68 -163.84
C GLU A 324 -27.65 -39.60 -162.62
N LYS A 325 -27.73 -39.07 -161.37
CA LYS A 325 -28.23 -37.74 -160.92
C LYS A 325 -27.42 -37.25 -159.67
N THR A 326 -26.79 -36.07 -159.50
CA THR A 326 -27.10 -34.62 -159.77
C THR A 326 -28.15 -34.03 -158.79
N LYS A 327 -28.26 -32.74 -158.39
CA LYS A 327 -27.68 -31.36 -158.59
C LYS A 327 -27.96 -30.57 -157.24
N PHE A 328 -27.65 -29.31 -156.87
CA PHE A 328 -26.94 -28.05 -157.26
C PHE A 328 -27.04 -27.07 -156.03
N LEU A 329 -26.47 -25.84 -155.89
CA LEU A 329 -25.26 -25.14 -156.37
C LEU A 329 -25.18 -23.71 -155.70
N SER A 330 -23.96 -23.21 -155.40
CA SER A 330 -23.53 -21.79 -155.19
C SER A 330 -24.41 -20.72 -154.50
N LEU A 331 -23.91 -20.12 -153.40
CA LEU A 331 -23.35 -18.74 -153.33
C LEU A 331 -23.00 -18.34 -151.88
N GLU A 332 -21.77 -17.92 -151.63
CA GLU A 332 -21.26 -17.54 -150.30
C GLU A 332 -20.18 -16.44 -150.46
N ASN A 333 -20.33 -15.30 -149.76
CA ASN A 333 -19.25 -14.30 -149.58
C ASN A 333 -19.52 -13.22 -148.51
N ASP A 334 -20.78 -12.89 -148.17
CA ASP A 334 -21.08 -11.78 -147.23
C ASP A 334 -21.21 -12.20 -145.74
N TYR A 335 -21.09 -13.50 -145.42
CA TYR A 335 -21.40 -14.02 -144.08
C TYR A 335 -20.23 -13.91 -143.07
N ASP A 336 -19.00 -14.13 -143.52
CA ASP A 336 -17.87 -14.39 -142.61
C ASP A 336 -17.26 -13.12 -141.97
N GLU A 337 -17.47 -11.93 -142.53
CA GLU A 337 -16.99 -10.68 -141.91
C GLU A 337 -17.81 -10.28 -140.68
N ILE A 338 -19.15 -10.40 -140.75
CA ILE A 338 -20.05 -10.11 -139.63
C ILE A 338 -19.78 -11.09 -138.47
N LYS A 339 -19.63 -12.37 -138.79
CA LYS A 339 -19.32 -13.45 -137.85
C LYS A 339 -18.00 -13.22 -137.09
N ARG A 340 -16.96 -12.71 -137.75
CA ARG A 340 -15.66 -12.42 -137.11
C ARG A 340 -15.69 -11.22 -136.16
N LYS A 341 -16.56 -10.23 -136.42
CA LYS A 341 -16.74 -9.06 -135.54
C LYS A 341 -17.54 -9.40 -134.27
N LEU A 342 -18.54 -10.28 -134.39
CA LEU A 342 -19.38 -10.69 -133.26
C LEU A 342 -18.63 -11.48 -132.16
N GLU A 343 -17.70 -12.37 -132.56
CA GLU A 343 -17.04 -13.26 -131.61
C GLU A 343 -15.98 -12.54 -130.74
N ILE A 344 -15.39 -11.43 -131.21
CA ILE A 344 -14.41 -10.64 -130.45
C ILE A 344 -15.08 -9.96 -129.24
N THR A 345 -16.17 -9.21 -129.46
CA THR A 345 -16.87 -8.47 -128.39
C THR A 345 -17.41 -9.38 -127.28
N LYS A 346 -17.70 -10.64 -127.62
CA LYS A 346 -18.17 -11.69 -126.72
C LYS A 346 -17.06 -12.23 -125.81
N VAL A 347 -15.80 -12.25 -126.27
CA VAL A 347 -14.62 -12.59 -125.46
C VAL A 347 -14.30 -11.48 -124.46
N ASP A 348 -14.39 -10.22 -124.87
CA ASP A 348 -14.12 -9.08 -123.98
C ASP A 348 -15.15 -8.98 -122.85
N TYR A 349 -16.45 -9.11 -123.17
CA TYR A 349 -17.54 -9.07 -122.18
C TYR A 349 -17.44 -10.19 -121.14
N THR A 350 -17.01 -11.39 -121.56
CA THR A 350 -16.86 -12.54 -120.65
C THR A 350 -15.61 -12.47 -119.77
N HIS A 351 -14.54 -11.78 -120.19
CA HIS A 351 -13.41 -11.46 -119.31
C HIS A 351 -13.76 -10.35 -118.31
N GLY A 352 -14.46 -9.30 -118.74
CA GLY A 352 -14.93 -8.23 -117.84
C GLY A 352 -15.82 -8.75 -116.72
N MET A 353 -16.78 -9.62 -117.02
CA MET A 353 -17.63 -10.26 -116.01
C MET A 353 -16.84 -11.13 -115.02
N LYS A 354 -15.85 -11.90 -115.49
CA LYS A 354 -15.01 -12.74 -114.60
C LYS A 354 -14.13 -11.92 -113.66
N ALA A 355 -13.55 -10.82 -114.15
CA ALA A 355 -12.76 -9.91 -113.32
C ALA A 355 -13.61 -9.29 -112.20
N LEU A 356 -14.84 -8.86 -112.52
CA LEU A 356 -15.77 -8.30 -111.55
C LEU A 356 -16.25 -9.36 -110.53
N GLN A 357 -16.52 -10.59 -110.98
CA GLN A 357 -16.86 -11.70 -110.09
C GLN A 357 -15.75 -11.99 -109.08
N MET A 358 -14.49 -12.12 -109.54
CA MET A 358 -13.34 -12.40 -108.69
C MET A 358 -13.09 -11.28 -107.66
N ASP A 359 -13.31 -10.01 -108.03
CA ASP A 359 -13.20 -8.87 -107.10
C ASP A 359 -14.29 -8.88 -106.02
N TYR A 360 -15.50 -9.37 -106.33
CA TYR A 360 -16.54 -9.61 -105.31
C TYR A 360 -16.26 -10.85 -104.44
N GLU A 361 -15.75 -11.94 -105.02
CA GLU A 361 -15.38 -13.15 -104.29
C GLU A 361 -14.25 -12.86 -103.28
N ASN A 362 -13.19 -12.15 -103.69
CA ASN A 362 -12.12 -11.68 -102.81
C ASN A 362 -12.65 -10.79 -101.66
N LYS A 363 -13.63 -9.92 -101.93
CA LYS A 363 -14.25 -9.08 -100.89
C LYS A 363 -15.09 -9.89 -99.91
N ILE A 364 -15.80 -10.92 -100.38
CA ILE A 364 -16.53 -11.85 -99.53
C ILE A 364 -15.57 -12.63 -98.62
N GLU A 365 -14.44 -13.12 -99.15
CA GLU A 365 -13.40 -13.80 -98.36
C GLU A 365 -12.79 -12.88 -97.29
N ILE A 366 -12.47 -11.63 -97.63
CA ILE A 366 -11.97 -10.63 -96.67
C ILE A 366 -13.00 -10.35 -95.56
N PHE A 367 -14.29 -10.21 -95.90
CA PHE A 367 -15.34 -10.01 -94.88
C PHE A 367 -15.58 -11.26 -94.03
N GLN A 368 -15.45 -12.47 -94.58
CA GLN A 368 -15.51 -13.71 -93.80
C GLN A 368 -14.33 -13.83 -92.83
N LEU A 369 -13.12 -13.45 -93.25
CA LEU A 369 -11.95 -13.40 -92.38
C LEU A 369 -12.13 -12.39 -91.23
N GLN A 370 -12.64 -11.19 -91.52
CA GLN A 370 -12.94 -10.17 -90.51
C GLN A 370 -14.03 -10.61 -89.53
N LEU A 371 -15.09 -11.28 -90.00
CA LEU A 371 -16.12 -11.85 -89.12
C LEU A 371 -15.57 -12.97 -88.22
N SER A 372 -14.63 -13.78 -88.73
CA SER A 372 -13.94 -14.80 -87.95
C SER A 372 -13.06 -14.19 -86.85
N ASP A 373 -12.29 -13.14 -87.17
CA ASP A 373 -11.44 -12.41 -86.22
C ASP A 373 -12.26 -11.69 -85.13
N GLU A 374 -13.33 -10.99 -85.50
CA GLU A 374 -14.27 -10.40 -84.53
C GLU A 374 -14.94 -11.46 -83.64
N THR A 375 -15.32 -12.62 -84.19
CA THR A 375 -15.88 -13.74 -83.39
C THR A 375 -14.83 -14.28 -82.41
N SER A 376 -13.58 -14.42 -82.84
CA SER A 376 -12.45 -14.79 -81.98
C SER A 376 -12.22 -13.78 -80.86
N ARG A 377 -12.23 -12.47 -81.18
CA ARG A 377 -12.06 -11.40 -80.18
C ARG A 377 -13.22 -11.35 -79.18
N ILE A 378 -14.46 -11.60 -79.62
CA ILE A 378 -15.62 -11.72 -78.73
C ILE A 378 -15.44 -12.91 -77.76
N ALA A 379 -15.00 -14.07 -78.24
CA ALA A 379 -14.76 -15.23 -77.38
C ALA A 379 -13.64 -14.98 -76.34
N ILE A 380 -12.58 -14.25 -76.72
CA ILE A 380 -11.51 -13.81 -75.81
C ILE A 380 -12.05 -12.84 -74.75
N LEU A 381 -12.87 -11.86 -75.16
CA LEU A 381 -13.48 -10.89 -74.23
C LEU A 381 -14.45 -11.56 -73.25
N GLN A 382 -15.27 -12.51 -73.71
CA GLN A 382 -16.16 -13.30 -72.84
C GLN A 382 -15.40 -14.16 -71.84
N ARG A 383 -14.22 -14.67 -72.21
CA ARG A 383 -13.33 -15.37 -71.28
C ARG A 383 -12.77 -14.43 -70.21
N HIS A 384 -12.28 -13.25 -70.60
CA HIS A 384 -11.84 -12.24 -69.63
C HIS A 384 -12.98 -11.77 -68.71
N GLU A 385 -14.20 -11.62 -69.22
CA GLU A 385 -15.38 -11.30 -68.40
C GLU A 385 -15.68 -12.40 -67.37
N LEU A 386 -15.58 -13.68 -67.77
CA LEU A 386 -15.74 -14.83 -66.86
C LEU A 386 -14.62 -14.88 -65.80
N ASP A 387 -13.36 -14.72 -66.21
CA ASP A 387 -12.20 -14.72 -65.31
C ASP A 387 -12.29 -13.55 -64.30
N HIS A 388 -12.69 -12.35 -64.76
CA HIS A 388 -12.93 -11.19 -63.90
C HIS A 388 -14.11 -11.43 -62.94
N LYS A 389 -15.19 -12.07 -63.40
CA LYS A 389 -16.33 -12.43 -62.55
C LYS A 389 -15.93 -13.41 -61.44
N GLN A 390 -15.14 -14.44 -61.76
CA GLN A 390 -14.62 -15.38 -60.77
C GLN A 390 -13.70 -14.68 -59.75
N GLU A 391 -12.88 -13.72 -60.17
CA GLU A 391 -12.06 -12.93 -59.24
C GLU A 391 -12.92 -12.02 -58.35
N ILE A 392 -13.99 -11.42 -58.88
CA ILE A 392 -14.96 -10.64 -58.08
C ILE A 392 -15.63 -11.53 -57.04
N GLU A 393 -16.12 -12.71 -57.42
CA GLU A 393 -16.73 -13.69 -56.49
C GLU A 393 -15.72 -14.14 -55.42
N ARG A 394 -14.47 -14.41 -55.79
CA ARG A 394 -13.37 -14.75 -54.86
C ARG A 394 -13.03 -13.61 -53.89
N LEU A 395 -13.07 -12.37 -54.34
CA LEU A 395 -12.84 -11.19 -53.50
C LEU A 395 -14.02 -10.92 -52.55
N GLN A 396 -15.26 -11.15 -53.00
CA GLN A 396 -16.45 -11.09 -52.17
C GLN A 396 -16.43 -12.17 -51.07
N GLU A 397 -16.05 -13.41 -51.39
CA GLU A 397 -15.83 -14.46 -50.38
C GLU A 397 -14.78 -14.07 -49.32
N LYS A 398 -13.68 -13.42 -49.74
CA LYS A 398 -12.64 -12.95 -48.81
C LYS A 398 -13.15 -11.82 -47.93
N ALA A 399 -13.89 -10.86 -48.49
CA ALA A 399 -14.52 -9.78 -47.72
C ALA A 399 -15.46 -10.35 -46.63
N ALA A 400 -16.37 -11.25 -47.00
CA ALA A 400 -17.30 -11.88 -46.07
C ALA A 400 -16.58 -12.68 -44.96
N LYS A 401 -15.47 -13.36 -45.27
CA LYS A 401 -14.65 -14.06 -44.28
C LYS A 401 -13.98 -13.08 -43.30
N PHE A 402 -13.44 -11.96 -43.78
CA PHE A 402 -12.89 -10.92 -42.91
C PHE A 402 -13.95 -10.20 -42.08
N GLU A 403 -15.17 -10.00 -42.59
CA GLU A 403 -16.29 -9.42 -41.83
C GLU A 403 -16.74 -10.35 -40.69
N ASP A 404 -16.83 -11.66 -40.94
CA ASP A 404 -17.13 -12.66 -39.90
C ASP A 404 -16.00 -12.79 -38.87
N GLU A 405 -14.73 -12.82 -39.30
CA GLU A 405 -13.58 -12.80 -38.39
C GLU A 405 -13.54 -11.53 -37.52
N THR A 406 -13.83 -10.37 -38.11
CA THR A 406 -13.93 -9.08 -37.41
C THR A 406 -15.09 -9.10 -36.41
N THR A 407 -16.24 -9.67 -36.77
CA THR A 407 -17.40 -9.82 -35.88
C THR A 407 -17.09 -10.77 -34.71
N ARG A 408 -16.45 -11.91 -34.98
CA ARG A 408 -15.97 -12.85 -33.95
C ARG A 408 -14.95 -12.19 -33.01
N ALA A 409 -14.06 -11.34 -33.52
CA ALA A 409 -13.12 -10.57 -32.71
C ALA A 409 -13.85 -9.55 -31.80
N TYR A 410 -14.81 -8.79 -32.32
CA TYR A 410 -15.62 -7.87 -31.50
C TYR A 410 -16.40 -8.58 -30.39
N CYS A 411 -17.05 -9.72 -30.67
CA CYS A 411 -17.73 -10.53 -29.65
C CYS A 411 -16.75 -11.02 -28.56
N THR A 412 -15.53 -11.41 -28.95
CA THR A 412 -14.49 -11.84 -28.00
C THR A 412 -14.01 -10.67 -27.13
N ILE A 413 -13.81 -9.48 -27.71
CA ILE A 413 -13.47 -8.26 -26.97
C ILE A 413 -14.59 -7.88 -25.99
N GLU A 414 -15.86 -8.02 -26.37
CA GLU A 414 -16.98 -7.73 -25.46
C GLU A 414 -17.03 -8.68 -24.26
N ILE A 415 -16.85 -10.00 -24.49
CA ILE A 415 -16.78 -11.00 -23.42
C ILE A 415 -15.63 -10.69 -22.46
N LEU A 416 -14.43 -10.42 -22.98
CA LEU A 416 -13.26 -10.06 -22.16
C LEU A 416 -13.48 -8.74 -21.39
N SER A 417 -14.19 -7.77 -21.98
CA SER A 417 -14.53 -6.50 -21.31
C SER A 417 -15.50 -6.72 -20.14
N ARG A 418 -16.49 -7.62 -20.29
CA ARG A 418 -17.38 -8.02 -19.20
C ARG A 418 -16.61 -8.74 -18.08
N GLU A 419 -15.73 -9.69 -18.43
CA GLU A 419 -14.86 -10.36 -17.46
C GLU A 419 -13.95 -9.39 -16.69
N ILE A 420 -13.39 -8.38 -17.35
CA ILE A 420 -12.55 -7.36 -16.71
C ILE A 420 -13.38 -6.53 -15.73
N ASN A 421 -14.61 -6.15 -16.08
CA ASN A 421 -15.52 -5.40 -15.19
C ASN A 421 -15.94 -6.23 -13.96
N ASP A 422 -16.28 -7.52 -14.12
CA ASP A 422 -16.59 -8.40 -12.99
C ASP A 422 -15.37 -8.64 -12.09
N LYS A 423 -14.16 -8.78 -12.66
CA LYS A 423 -12.90 -8.86 -11.90
C LYS A 423 -12.60 -7.54 -11.17
N SER A 424 -12.88 -6.39 -11.78
CA SER A 424 -12.75 -5.08 -11.12
C SER A 424 -13.68 -4.96 -9.91
N ARG A 425 -14.97 -5.30 -10.07
CA ARG A 425 -15.93 -5.26 -8.95
C ARG A 425 -15.51 -6.19 -7.80
N LEU A 426 -14.97 -7.38 -8.12
CA LEU A 426 -14.43 -8.28 -7.11
C LEU A 426 -13.21 -7.70 -6.38
N ILE A 427 -12.36 -6.92 -7.07
CA ILE A 427 -11.26 -6.18 -6.44
C ILE A 427 -11.83 -5.10 -5.49
N ASP A 428 -12.81 -4.30 -5.93
CA ASP A 428 -13.46 -3.28 -5.09
C ASP A 428 -14.10 -3.89 -3.82
N GLU A 429 -14.77 -5.04 -3.97
CA GLU A 429 -15.36 -5.82 -2.86
C GLU A 429 -14.28 -6.31 -1.87
N LEU A 430 -13.14 -6.79 -2.39
CA LEU A 430 -12.01 -7.27 -1.58
C LEU A 430 -11.25 -6.11 -0.90
N GLU A 431 -11.01 -4.99 -1.57
CA GLU A 431 -10.41 -3.80 -0.97
C GLU A 431 -11.32 -3.21 0.12
N SER A 432 -12.64 -3.17 -0.09
CA SER A 432 -13.61 -2.79 0.95
C SER A 432 -13.49 -3.69 2.19
N LYS A 433 -13.28 -5.00 1.99
CA LYS A 433 -13.10 -5.98 3.08
C LYS A 433 -11.75 -5.82 3.79
N ILE A 434 -10.66 -5.61 3.04
CA ILE A 434 -9.32 -5.37 3.58
C ILE A 434 -9.28 -4.09 4.40
N ASN A 435 -9.90 -3.01 3.92
CA ASN A 435 -10.00 -1.74 4.65
C ASN A 435 -10.78 -1.91 5.97
N LYS A 436 -11.91 -2.64 5.97
CA LYS A 436 -12.66 -2.96 7.21
C LYS A 436 -11.81 -3.74 8.21
N LEU A 437 -11.14 -4.81 7.77
CA LEU A 437 -10.26 -5.62 8.62
C LEU A 437 -9.05 -4.83 9.14
N THR A 438 -8.53 -3.87 8.37
CA THR A 438 -7.42 -2.99 8.76
C THR A 438 -7.84 -2.00 9.84
N ILE A 439 -9.03 -1.39 9.70
CA ILE A 439 -9.63 -0.52 10.71
C ILE A 439 -9.89 -1.32 12.00
N GLU A 440 -10.45 -2.53 11.89
CA GLU A 440 -10.71 -3.39 13.05
C GLU A 440 -9.40 -3.82 13.75
N THR A 441 -8.37 -4.21 12.99
CA THR A 441 -7.04 -4.54 13.54
C THR A 441 -6.39 -3.34 14.24
N THR A 442 -6.55 -2.13 13.68
CA THR A 442 -6.05 -0.88 14.29
C THR A 442 -6.81 -0.58 15.59
N ASN A 443 -8.13 -0.75 15.61
CA ASN A 443 -8.95 -0.58 16.81
C ASN A 443 -8.58 -1.60 17.91
N GLN A 444 -8.37 -2.87 17.56
CA GLN A 444 -7.90 -3.90 18.50
C GLN A 444 -6.51 -3.57 19.04
N ARG A 445 -5.57 -3.15 18.19
CA ARG A 445 -4.23 -2.70 18.61
C ARG A 445 -4.30 -1.51 19.58
N ASN A 446 -5.16 -0.53 19.31
CA ASN A 446 -5.37 0.63 20.18
C ASN A 446 -6.00 0.23 21.53
N GLN A 447 -6.87 -0.78 21.57
CA GLN A 447 -7.40 -1.34 22.82
C GLN A 447 -6.32 -2.08 23.63
N ILE A 448 -5.45 -2.83 22.96
CA ILE A 448 -4.30 -3.49 23.59
C ILE A 448 -3.36 -2.46 24.21
N ILE A 449 -2.92 -1.45 23.45
CA ILE A 449 -2.04 -0.37 23.94
C ILE A 449 -2.68 0.38 25.12
N LYS A 450 -4.00 0.62 25.07
CA LYS A 450 -4.72 1.20 26.21
C LYS A 450 -4.66 0.29 27.43
N LYS A 451 -4.89 -1.02 27.27
CA LYS A 451 -4.85 -1.99 28.37
C LYS A 451 -3.44 -2.16 28.96
N GLU A 452 -2.41 -2.18 28.12
CA GLU A 452 -1.01 -2.17 28.55
C GLU A 452 -0.70 -0.92 29.39
N ASN A 453 -1.16 0.26 28.95
CA ASN A 453 -1.00 1.50 29.72
C ASN A 453 -1.85 1.52 31.01
N ASP A 454 -3.09 1.02 30.98
CA ASP A 454 -3.94 0.85 32.18
C ASP A 454 -3.22 -0.04 33.23
N TYR A 455 -2.61 -1.15 32.80
CA TYR A 455 -1.84 -2.04 33.68
C TYR A 455 -0.53 -1.42 34.17
N GLN A 456 0.24 -0.74 33.32
CA GLN A 456 1.48 -0.05 33.71
C GLN A 456 1.21 1.04 34.75
N ASN A 457 0.15 1.84 34.57
CA ASN A 457 -0.27 2.83 35.57
C ASN A 457 -0.65 2.15 36.90
N SER A 458 -1.40 1.04 36.83
CA SER A 458 -1.82 0.28 38.02
C SER A 458 -0.61 -0.31 38.77
N LEU A 459 0.37 -0.86 38.04
CA LEU A 459 1.63 -1.33 38.61
C LEU A 459 2.38 -0.19 39.29
N GLN A 460 2.58 0.94 38.59
CA GLN A 460 3.26 2.13 39.11
C GLN A 460 2.66 2.63 40.43
N THR A 461 1.32 2.65 40.55
CA THR A 461 0.65 2.96 41.83
C THR A 461 1.06 1.99 42.94
N ILE A 462 1.04 0.68 42.70
CA ILE A 462 1.38 -0.31 43.73
C ILE A 462 2.87 -0.25 44.10
N TYR A 463 3.78 0.08 43.16
CA TYR A 463 5.19 0.33 43.51
C TYR A 463 5.34 1.56 44.39
N ASN A 464 4.64 2.66 44.08
CA ASN A 464 4.70 3.88 44.89
C ASN A 464 4.21 3.63 46.33
N GLU A 465 3.12 2.87 46.50
CA GLU A 465 2.62 2.47 47.83
C GLU A 465 3.61 1.58 48.59
N ILE A 466 4.23 0.60 47.91
CA ILE A 466 5.24 -0.29 48.52
C ILE A 466 6.53 0.48 48.85
N PHE A 467 6.95 1.41 47.98
CA PHE A 467 8.07 2.32 48.20
C PHE A 467 7.80 3.19 49.44
N TYR A 468 6.64 3.83 49.51
CA TYR A 468 6.22 4.64 50.67
C TYR A 468 6.19 3.82 51.97
N CYS A 469 5.63 2.61 51.95
CA CYS A 469 5.71 1.70 53.10
C CYS A 469 7.16 1.36 53.49
N THR A 470 8.06 1.25 52.51
CA THR A 470 9.49 1.00 52.74
C THR A 470 10.17 2.20 53.39
N GLU A 471 9.93 3.40 52.86
CA GLU A 471 10.46 4.67 53.35
C GLU A 471 9.99 4.95 54.80
N CYS A 472 8.69 4.86 55.06
CA CYS A 472 8.12 5.05 56.40
C CYS A 472 8.74 4.11 57.44
N LEU A 473 8.91 2.82 57.11
CA LEU A 473 9.52 1.88 58.05
C LEU A 473 11.05 2.06 58.13
N SER A 474 11.72 2.41 57.04
CA SER A 474 13.18 2.61 57.02
C SER A 474 13.64 3.74 57.93
N ASN A 475 12.84 4.79 58.09
CA ASN A 475 13.15 5.93 58.98
C ASN A 475 13.22 5.54 60.47
N ASP A 476 12.51 4.49 60.86
CA ASP A 476 12.46 3.95 62.23
C ASP A 476 13.37 2.71 62.43
N SER A 477 14.06 2.23 61.38
CA SER A 477 14.88 1.01 61.46
C SER A 477 16.31 1.29 61.94
N ASN A 478 16.91 0.30 62.61
CA ASN A 478 18.33 0.34 62.98
C ASN A 478 19.26 0.09 61.78
N GLU A 479 18.76 -0.57 60.72
CA GLU A 479 19.47 -0.74 59.45
C GLU A 479 18.59 -0.19 58.32
N PRO A 480 18.77 1.09 57.91
CA PRO A 480 17.94 1.73 56.89
C PRO A 480 18.09 1.02 55.54
N PHE A 481 17.02 1.05 54.75
CA PHE A 481 16.93 0.33 53.48
C PHE A 481 17.80 0.97 52.39
N VAL A 482 18.95 0.37 52.10
CA VAL A 482 19.84 0.82 51.02
C VAL A 482 19.57 0.06 49.72
N ILE A 483 18.68 0.59 48.89
CA ILE A 483 18.67 0.33 47.44
C ILE A 483 19.39 1.45 46.70
N ILE A 484 20.17 1.07 45.68
CA ILE A 484 20.78 2.03 44.75
C ILE A 484 19.68 2.58 43.84
N GLU A 485 19.23 3.79 44.13
CA GLU A 485 18.21 4.48 43.33
C GLU A 485 18.77 4.94 41.97
N SER A 486 18.58 4.11 40.94
CA SER A 486 18.50 4.65 39.57
C SER A 486 17.19 5.43 39.46
N ALA A 487 17.33 6.76 39.31
CA ALA A 487 16.27 7.77 39.42
C ALA A 487 15.15 7.67 38.36
N THR A 488 15.36 6.91 37.29
CA THR A 488 14.31 6.50 36.35
C THR A 488 14.43 5.00 36.07
N ILE A 489 13.29 4.30 36.09
CA ILE A 489 13.18 2.95 35.56
C ILE A 489 12.70 3.09 34.10
N PRO A 490 13.37 2.49 33.11
CA PRO A 490 12.87 2.46 31.73
C PRO A 490 11.48 1.81 31.67
N ARG A 491 10.54 2.45 30.97
CA ARG A 491 9.10 2.09 30.98
C ARG A 491 8.80 0.69 30.42
N ASP A 492 9.74 0.14 29.63
CA ASP A 492 9.57 -1.10 28.89
C ASP A 492 10.25 -2.32 29.55
N ASP A 493 11.03 -2.13 30.63
CA ASP A 493 11.80 -3.22 31.27
C ASP A 493 11.08 -3.77 32.51
N MET A 494 10.19 -4.74 32.29
CA MET A 494 9.49 -5.45 33.37
C MET A 494 10.42 -6.25 34.29
N GLU A 495 11.59 -6.73 33.84
CA GLU A 495 12.48 -7.54 34.69
C GLU A 495 13.18 -6.68 35.74
N VAL A 496 13.66 -5.48 35.36
CA VAL A 496 14.13 -4.47 36.30
C VAL A 496 13.02 -4.06 37.27
N TRP A 497 11.81 -3.90 36.74
CA TRP A 497 10.62 -3.52 37.51
C TRP A 497 10.29 -4.55 38.61
N PHE A 498 10.09 -5.82 38.24
CA PHE A 498 9.86 -6.91 39.20
C PHE A 498 11.03 -7.11 40.17
N SER A 499 12.27 -6.90 39.73
CA SER A 499 13.45 -7.03 40.57
C SER A 499 13.48 -5.99 41.70
N LYS A 500 13.21 -4.71 41.40
CA LYS A 500 13.03 -3.67 42.43
C LYS A 500 11.86 -4.00 43.36
N PHE A 501 10.70 -4.30 42.79
CA PHE A 501 9.46 -4.63 43.53
C PHE A 501 9.68 -5.77 44.55
N LYS A 502 10.37 -6.83 44.12
CA LYS A 502 10.74 -7.98 44.96
C LYS A 502 11.73 -7.61 46.06
N ALA A 503 12.69 -6.72 45.79
CA ALA A 503 13.67 -6.29 46.80
C ALA A 503 13.03 -5.47 47.92
N HIS A 504 12.17 -4.49 47.59
CA HIS A 504 11.36 -3.76 48.58
C HIS A 504 10.52 -4.71 49.44
N LEU A 505 9.74 -5.62 48.82
CA LEU A 505 8.91 -6.59 49.54
C LEU A 505 9.73 -7.57 50.41
N THR A 506 10.95 -7.91 50.00
CA THR A 506 11.82 -8.81 50.77
C THR A 506 12.32 -8.13 52.04
N TRP A 507 12.77 -6.87 51.96
CA TRP A 507 13.20 -6.11 53.14
C TRP A 507 12.01 -5.73 54.04
N LEU A 508 10.89 -5.28 53.47
CA LEU A 508 9.66 -5.01 54.23
C LEU A 508 9.24 -6.21 55.09
N LYS A 509 9.35 -7.43 54.54
CA LYS A 509 9.10 -8.66 55.29
C LYS A 509 10.10 -8.84 56.44
N GLN A 510 11.39 -8.63 56.19
CA GLN A 510 12.45 -8.79 57.19
C GLN A 510 12.32 -7.77 58.33
N GLU A 511 12.11 -6.49 58.02
CA GLU A 511 11.88 -5.43 59.01
C GLU A 511 10.65 -5.72 59.87
N LEU A 512 9.55 -6.20 59.27
CA LEU A 512 8.33 -6.56 59.99
C LEU A 512 8.51 -7.81 60.86
N GLU A 513 9.29 -8.82 60.40
CA GLU A 513 9.71 -9.96 61.21
C GLU A 513 10.60 -9.54 62.40
N ILE A 514 11.46 -8.53 62.22
CA ILE A 514 12.30 -7.95 63.29
C ILE A 514 11.43 -7.20 64.31
N ARG A 515 10.55 -6.29 63.87
CA ARG A 515 9.67 -5.54 64.79
C ARG A 515 8.72 -6.45 65.55
N GLN A 516 8.19 -7.50 64.93
CA GLN A 516 7.37 -8.48 65.66
C GLN A 516 8.17 -9.24 66.73
N GLN A 517 9.47 -9.50 66.52
CA GLN A 517 10.34 -10.09 67.56
C GLN A 517 10.62 -9.09 68.68
N GLN A 518 10.88 -7.82 68.36
CA GLN A 518 11.06 -6.75 69.34
C GLN A 518 9.78 -6.53 70.17
N GLU A 519 8.60 -6.50 69.55
CA GLU A 519 7.31 -6.38 70.23
C GLU A 519 7.05 -7.56 71.18
N LYS A 520 7.29 -8.79 70.73
CA LYS A 520 7.19 -9.99 71.58
C LYS A 520 8.13 -9.92 72.78
N LYS A 521 9.37 -9.45 72.58
CA LYS A 521 10.32 -9.25 73.66
C LYS A 521 9.85 -8.17 74.63
N LEU A 522 9.43 -7.00 74.15
CA LEU A 522 8.94 -5.89 75.00
C LEU A 522 7.69 -6.29 75.81
N ARG A 523 6.79 -7.09 75.23
CA ARG A 523 5.66 -7.69 75.97
C ARG A 523 6.15 -8.64 77.08
N GLN A 524 7.12 -9.51 76.79
CA GLN A 524 7.67 -10.42 77.79
C GLN A 524 8.46 -9.68 78.88
N ASP A 525 9.24 -8.66 78.52
CA ASP A 525 9.96 -7.78 79.45
C ASP A 525 8.96 -7.00 80.35
N LEU A 526 7.80 -6.59 79.82
CA LEU A 526 6.69 -5.99 80.58
C LEU A 526 5.99 -6.99 81.51
N ASP A 527 5.67 -8.19 81.03
CA ASP A 527 5.05 -9.25 81.85
C ASP A 527 5.98 -9.64 83.02
N ASN A 528 7.29 -9.75 82.78
CA ASN A 528 8.29 -9.94 83.82
C ASN A 528 8.29 -8.78 84.84
N ALA A 529 8.34 -7.53 84.37
CA ALA A 529 8.31 -6.36 85.24
C ALA A 529 7.01 -6.26 86.07
N LEU A 530 5.87 -6.70 85.53
CA LEU A 530 4.61 -6.80 86.26
C LEU A 530 4.66 -7.90 87.33
N ILE A 531 5.28 -9.05 87.06
CA ILE A 531 5.51 -10.12 88.05
C ILE A 531 6.41 -9.62 89.18
N ASP A 532 7.51 -8.94 88.86
CA ASP A 532 8.43 -8.36 89.84
C ASP A 532 7.73 -7.29 90.69
N CYS A 533 6.96 -6.38 90.08
CA CYS A 533 6.14 -5.41 90.80
C CYS A 533 5.09 -6.09 91.71
N GLU A 534 4.52 -7.23 91.32
CA GLU A 534 3.59 -7.98 92.16
C GLU A 534 4.30 -8.71 93.31
N ALA A 535 5.53 -9.16 93.11
CA ALA A 535 6.38 -9.76 94.13
C ALA A 535 6.80 -8.71 95.18
N ASP A 536 7.27 -7.54 94.73
CA ASP A 536 7.55 -6.38 95.60
C ASP A 536 6.30 -5.95 96.37
N ARG A 537 5.14 -5.85 95.70
CA ARG A 537 3.86 -5.56 96.36
C ARG A 537 3.53 -6.58 97.45
N LYS A 538 3.74 -7.88 97.20
CA LYS A 538 3.54 -8.95 98.21
C LYS A 538 4.54 -8.86 99.36
N TYR A 539 5.80 -8.52 99.07
CA TYR A 539 6.84 -8.30 100.08
C TYR A 539 6.49 -7.11 100.98
N PHE A 540 6.20 -5.93 100.41
CA PHE A 540 5.80 -4.75 101.18
C PHE A 540 4.49 -4.96 101.93
N ALA A 541 3.50 -5.67 101.37
CA ALA A 541 2.28 -6.01 102.09
C ALA A 541 2.54 -6.93 103.30
N SER A 542 3.44 -7.92 103.16
CA SER A 542 3.86 -8.78 104.27
C SER A 542 4.64 -8.00 105.34
N GLU A 543 5.51 -7.08 104.95
CA GLU A 543 6.30 -6.26 105.87
C GLU A 543 5.42 -5.23 106.60
N LEU A 544 4.41 -4.66 105.93
CA LEU A 544 3.37 -3.86 106.55
C LEU A 544 2.56 -4.69 107.55
N ALA A 545 2.12 -5.90 107.20
CA ALA A 545 1.39 -6.78 108.11
C ALA A 545 2.22 -7.17 109.37
N LYS A 546 3.54 -7.40 109.23
CA LYS A 546 4.43 -7.60 110.39
C LYS A 546 4.48 -6.36 111.29
N ARG A 547 4.59 -5.17 110.69
CA ARG A 547 4.58 -3.90 111.44
C ARG A 547 3.23 -3.64 112.10
N GLU A 548 2.14 -4.01 111.46
CA GLU A 548 0.78 -3.94 112.00
C GLU A 548 0.60 -4.91 113.18
N VAL A 549 1.16 -6.13 113.12
CA VAL A 549 1.25 -7.02 114.29
C VAL A 549 2.07 -6.37 115.41
N ILE A 550 3.25 -5.80 115.13
CA ILE A 550 4.07 -5.12 116.16
C ILE A 550 3.33 -3.89 116.75
N ILE A 551 2.58 -3.13 115.95
CA ILE A 551 1.76 -2.00 116.41
C ILE A 551 0.58 -2.49 117.25
N ASN A 552 -0.08 -3.59 116.86
CA ASN A 552 -1.13 -4.21 117.65
C ASN A 552 -0.57 -4.79 118.96
N ASP A 553 0.60 -5.43 118.95
CA ASP A 553 1.27 -5.89 120.17
C ASP A 553 1.63 -4.71 121.08
N LEU A 554 2.15 -3.60 120.54
CA LEU A 554 2.41 -2.38 121.32
C LEU A 554 1.11 -1.74 121.86
N THR A 555 0.02 -1.81 121.11
CA THR A 555 -1.30 -1.28 121.51
C THR A 555 -1.97 -2.18 122.55
N ASN A 556 -1.83 -3.50 122.44
CA ASN A 556 -2.26 -4.46 123.44
C ASN A 556 -1.44 -4.29 124.72
N ASN A 557 -0.10 -4.18 124.64
CA ASN A 557 0.73 -3.88 125.80
C ASN A 557 0.38 -2.51 126.44
N HIS A 558 -0.02 -1.51 125.64
CA HIS A 558 -0.53 -0.24 126.17
C HIS A 558 -1.87 -0.44 126.90
N GLN A 559 -2.81 -1.17 126.30
CA GLN A 559 -4.09 -1.49 126.92
C GLN A 559 -3.94 -2.38 128.17
N ASP A 560 -2.98 -3.30 128.19
CA ASP A 560 -2.67 -4.12 129.37
C ASP A 560 -2.01 -3.27 130.48
N CYS A 561 -1.15 -2.30 130.16
CA CYS A 561 -0.69 -1.30 131.13
C CYS A 561 -1.81 -0.37 131.62
N GLU A 562 -2.74 0.04 130.75
CA GLU A 562 -3.96 0.78 131.14
C GLU A 562 -4.89 -0.09 132.01
N GLN A 563 -4.93 -1.40 131.77
CA GLN A 563 -5.72 -2.36 132.54
C GLN A 563 -5.05 -2.72 133.88
N GLU A 564 -3.72 -2.80 133.97
CA GLU A 564 -2.98 -2.93 135.23
C GLU A 564 -3.11 -1.66 136.09
N THR A 565 -3.04 -0.47 135.48
CA THR A 565 -3.29 0.79 136.21
C THR A 565 -4.76 0.95 136.60
N LEU A 566 -5.72 0.44 135.80
CA LEU A 566 -7.12 0.36 136.18
C LEU A 566 -7.37 -0.66 137.31
N ASN A 567 -6.72 -1.82 137.27
CA ASN A 567 -6.83 -2.88 138.26
C ASN A 567 -6.25 -2.44 139.61
N THR A 568 -5.03 -1.91 139.64
CA THR A 568 -4.45 -1.32 140.86
C THR A 568 -5.29 -0.16 141.39
N THR A 569 -5.85 0.69 140.52
CA THR A 569 -6.82 1.74 140.91
C THR A 569 -8.12 1.15 141.51
N ASN A 570 -8.55 -0.03 141.08
CA ASN A 570 -9.74 -0.71 141.61
C ASN A 570 -9.46 -1.49 142.89
N GLU A 571 -8.27 -2.08 143.05
CA GLU A 571 -7.80 -2.67 144.32
C GLU A 571 -7.72 -1.60 145.41
N TYR A 572 -7.16 -0.43 145.12
CA TYR A 572 -7.17 0.73 146.04
C TYR A 572 -8.60 1.11 146.47
N LYS A 573 -9.59 1.07 145.56
CA LYS A 573 -11.00 1.34 145.88
C LYS A 573 -11.69 0.21 146.66
N GLN A 574 -11.27 -1.04 146.49
CA GLN A 574 -11.77 -2.16 147.30
C GLN A 574 -11.22 -2.11 148.73
N PHE A 575 -9.95 -1.74 148.93
CA PHE A 575 -9.39 -1.51 150.26
C PHE A 575 -10.10 -0.36 151.01
N ASP A 576 -10.39 0.75 150.33
CA ASP A 576 -11.08 1.90 150.94
C ASP A 576 -12.56 1.60 151.34
N THR A 577 -13.20 0.61 150.70
CA THR A 577 -14.59 0.24 151.00
C THR A 577 -14.77 -0.81 152.11
N GLN A 578 -13.74 -1.59 152.48
CA GLN A 578 -13.85 -2.61 153.54
C GLN A 578 -13.66 -2.09 154.98
N ILE A 579 -13.23 -0.84 155.18
CA ILE A 579 -12.82 -0.31 156.49
C ILE A 579 -14.01 0.24 157.35
N LYS A 580 -15.23 0.30 156.79
CA LYS A 580 -16.44 0.76 157.52
C LYS A 580 -17.31 -0.41 157.98
N TYR A 581 -17.59 -0.44 159.29
CA TYR A 581 -18.49 -1.37 160.02
C TYR A 581 -17.99 -2.79 160.30
N ASN A 582 -16.82 -2.92 160.95
CA ASN A 582 -16.73 -3.76 162.16
C ASN A 582 -15.54 -3.34 163.06
N LYS A 583 -15.80 -3.14 164.36
CA LYS A 583 -14.78 -2.99 165.42
C LYS A 583 -15.11 -3.99 166.53
N PRO A 584 -14.16 -4.86 166.90
CA PRO A 584 -13.38 -4.54 168.10
C PRO A 584 -11.91 -4.99 168.09
N ARG A 585 -11.04 -4.21 168.76
CA ARG A 585 -9.86 -4.60 169.58
C ARG A 585 -8.75 -5.50 168.93
N ILE A 586 -7.45 -5.21 169.02
CA ILE A 586 -6.63 -4.17 169.73
C ILE A 586 -5.38 -3.89 168.88
N PHE A 587 -5.04 -2.60 168.72
CA PHE A 587 -3.71 -1.97 168.48
C PHE A 587 -4.04 -0.54 167.97
N THR A 588 -4.35 0.46 168.80
CA THR A 588 -3.51 1.28 169.71
C THR A 588 -2.40 2.07 169.01
N GLU A 589 -2.41 3.41 169.18
CA GLU A 589 -1.40 4.39 168.72
C GLU A 589 -0.03 4.25 169.44
N ASP A 590 0.25 3.08 170.02
CA ASP A 590 1.36 2.81 170.93
C ASP A 590 2.54 2.12 170.20
N GLU A 591 2.56 2.11 168.86
CA GLU A 591 3.63 1.50 168.06
C GLU A 591 4.42 2.48 167.18
N HIS A 592 3.95 3.72 166.98
CA HIS A 592 4.76 4.77 166.36
C HIS A 592 5.75 5.37 167.37
N ASP A 593 5.28 5.71 168.58
CA ASP A 593 6.16 6.14 169.68
C ASP A 593 7.17 5.04 170.06
N ARG A 594 6.83 3.75 169.91
CA ARG A 594 7.78 2.63 170.12
C ARG A 594 8.78 2.43 168.99
N ILE A 595 8.58 3.02 167.80
CA ILE A 595 9.63 3.08 166.78
C ILE A 595 10.60 4.23 167.11
N ASP A 596 10.08 5.40 167.51
CA ASP A 596 10.91 6.55 167.86
C ASP A 596 11.71 6.32 169.17
N ASP A 597 11.09 5.71 170.19
CA ASP A 597 11.78 5.34 171.43
C ASP A 597 12.70 4.13 171.27
N ARG A 598 12.44 3.21 170.32
CA ARG A 598 13.45 2.23 169.90
C ARG A 598 14.61 2.88 169.15
N TYR A 599 14.38 3.91 168.34
CA TYR A 599 15.46 4.67 167.70
C TYR A 599 16.31 5.37 168.76
N ARG A 600 15.69 5.97 169.80
CA ARG A 600 16.40 6.53 170.97
C ARG A 600 17.16 5.48 171.78
N GLN A 601 16.56 4.32 172.06
CA GLN A 601 17.25 3.24 172.79
C GLN A 601 18.40 2.64 171.96
N PHE A 602 18.27 2.54 170.64
CA PHE A 602 19.36 2.14 169.75
C PHE A 602 20.47 3.20 169.74
N GLN A 603 20.13 4.50 169.73
CA GLN A 603 21.09 5.60 169.83
C GLN A 603 21.84 5.56 171.18
N ILE A 604 21.14 5.38 172.30
CA ILE A 604 21.73 5.24 173.64
C ILE A 604 22.63 4.00 173.71
N MET A 605 22.23 2.88 173.10
CA MET A 605 23.03 1.65 173.05
C MET A 605 24.29 1.82 172.19
N VAL A 606 24.17 2.46 171.02
CA VAL A 606 25.31 2.84 170.15
C VAL A 606 26.26 3.78 170.90
N ASP A 607 25.75 4.75 171.65
CA ASP A 607 26.59 5.69 172.43
C ASP A 607 27.05 5.09 173.78
N SER A 608 26.52 3.94 174.22
CA SER A 608 27.10 3.10 175.28
C SER A 608 28.24 2.24 174.74
N VAL A 609 28.04 1.55 173.62
CA VAL A 609 29.06 0.74 172.95
C VAL A 609 30.23 1.60 172.45
N LYS A 610 30.01 2.84 171.99
CA LYS A 610 31.10 3.80 171.73
C LYS A 610 31.89 4.16 172.99
N ARG A 611 31.24 4.26 174.16
CA ARG A 611 31.92 4.50 175.45
C ARG A 611 32.70 3.28 175.90
N GLU A 612 32.15 2.07 175.78
CA GLU A 612 32.87 0.83 176.06
C GLU A 612 34.05 0.63 175.10
N LEU A 613 33.90 0.95 173.81
CA LEU A 613 35.00 0.95 172.83
C LEU A 613 36.08 2.00 173.15
N HIS A 614 35.72 3.10 173.81
CA HIS A 614 36.67 4.11 174.29
C HIS A 614 37.40 3.65 175.56
N THR A 615 36.69 3.08 176.54
CA THR A 615 37.26 2.51 177.76
C THR A 615 38.18 1.31 177.44
N ALA A 616 37.78 0.44 176.52
CA ALA A 616 38.61 -0.68 176.05
C ALA A 616 39.87 -0.20 175.31
N LYS A 617 39.78 0.88 174.52
CA LYS A 617 40.98 1.53 173.95
C LYS A 617 41.89 2.17 174.99
N LEU A 618 41.35 2.63 176.12
CA LEU A 618 42.12 3.18 177.24
C LEU A 618 42.74 2.11 178.16
N GLN A 619 42.24 0.87 178.13
CA GLN A 619 42.88 -0.29 178.79
C GLN A 619 43.90 -1.04 177.92
N LEU A 620 44.01 -0.70 176.63
CA LEU A 620 45.04 -1.19 175.71
C LEU A 620 46.14 -0.16 175.42
N SER A 621 46.30 0.82 176.32
CA SER A 621 47.36 1.85 176.27
C SER A 621 48.13 1.96 177.61
N SER A 622 48.16 0.85 178.37
CA SER A 622 49.07 0.57 179.48
C SER A 622 49.63 -0.84 179.32
#